data_AF-A0A929Y639-F1
#
_entry.id   AF-A0A929Y639-F1
#
_cell.length_a   1.000
_cell.length_b   1.000
_cell.length_c   1.000
_cell.angle_alpha   90.00
_cell.angle_beta   90.00
_cell.angle_gamma   90.00
#
_symmetry.space_group_name_H-M   'P 1'
#
loop_
_entity.id
_entity.type
_entity.pdbx_description
1 polymer ?
#
loop_
_entity_poly.entity_id
_entity_poly.type
_entity_poly.pdbx_seq_one_letter_code
_entity_poly.pdbx_strand_id
1 'polypeptide(L)'
;PHSRYTETPATLIHSCKDLVPLAESEEAGIMLVVSKDGRRIFSMAHAEYDRLTLDHEYKRDLEKGLHPKLPVNYYPEDDPTREPRLSWRAHCNTLYTNWINYYVYQATPYQWGQILDEKRRNAATINLTERLSDDF
;
A
#
# COMPACT_ATOMS: atom_id res chain seq x y z
N PRO A 1 -9.37 4.52 3.75
CA PRO A 1 -8.60 3.30 4.09
C PRO A 1 -9.46 2.26 4.84
N HIS A 2 -9.16 0.99 4.53
CA HIS A 2 -9.96 -0.25 4.71
C HIS A 2 -11.34 -0.22 4.01
N SER A 3 -11.59 -1.24 3.17
CA SER A 3 -12.89 -1.56 2.57
C SER A 3 -12.95 -3.08 2.39
N ARG A 4 -13.48 -3.77 3.39
CA ARG A 4 -13.54 -5.25 3.48
C ARG A 4 -14.80 -5.67 4.22
N TYR A 5 -15.35 -6.83 3.86
CA TYR A 5 -16.47 -7.47 4.57
C TYR A 5 -16.02 -8.50 5.61
N THR A 6 -14.74 -8.85 5.60
CA THR A 6 -14.16 -9.86 6.49
C THR A 6 -13.10 -9.23 7.37
N GLU A 7 -12.75 -9.94 8.44
CA GLU A 7 -11.65 -9.57 9.32
C GLU A 7 -10.90 -10.81 9.81
N THR A 8 -9.65 -10.61 10.22
CA THR A 8 -8.90 -11.62 10.97
C THR A 8 -9.09 -11.33 12.45
N PRO A 9 -9.52 -12.29 13.28
CA PRO A 9 -9.73 -12.05 14.70
C PRO A 9 -8.47 -11.52 15.39
N ALA A 10 -8.55 -10.32 15.98
CA ALA A 10 -7.41 -9.68 16.62
C ALA A 10 -6.83 -10.55 17.75
N THR A 11 -7.69 -11.26 18.50
CA THR A 11 -7.27 -12.18 19.56
C THR A 11 -6.37 -13.33 19.06
N LEU A 12 -6.61 -13.83 17.85
CA LEU A 12 -5.77 -14.86 17.23
C LEU A 12 -4.42 -14.28 16.79
N ILE A 13 -4.39 -13.02 16.35
CA ILE A 13 -3.14 -12.33 16.01
C ILE A 13 -2.32 -12.06 17.28
N HIS A 14 -2.94 -11.50 18.32
CA HIS A 14 -2.30 -11.21 19.60
C HIS A 14 -1.79 -12.46 20.33
N SER A 15 -2.47 -13.61 20.16
CA SER A 15 -2.02 -14.89 20.73
C SER A 15 -0.95 -15.59 19.89
N CYS A 16 -0.74 -15.19 18.63
CA CYS A 16 0.27 -15.77 17.77
C CYS A 16 1.66 -15.20 18.13
N LYS A 17 2.51 -16.05 18.72
CA LYS A 17 3.85 -15.63 19.16
C LYS A 17 4.74 -15.15 18.03
N ASP A 18 4.50 -15.51 16.77
CA ASP A 18 5.36 -15.11 15.66
C ASP A 18 4.95 -13.80 14.99
N LEU A 19 3.83 -13.22 15.40
CA LEU A 19 3.29 -11.99 14.88
C LEU A 19 3.44 -10.85 15.89
N VAL A 20 3.71 -9.66 15.38
CA VAL A 20 3.83 -8.43 16.15
C VAL A 20 2.90 -7.39 15.52
N PRO A 21 1.74 -7.10 16.14
CA PRO A 21 0.90 -5.98 15.75
C PRO A 21 1.65 -4.66 15.90
N LEU A 22 1.64 -3.83 14.85
CA LEU A 22 2.28 -2.51 14.85
C LEU A 22 1.26 -1.36 14.85
N ALA A 23 0.09 -1.58 14.27
CA ALA A 23 -0.99 -0.60 14.27
C ALA A 23 -2.36 -1.30 14.32
N GLU A 24 -3.22 -0.79 15.18
CA GLU A 24 -4.58 -1.28 15.43
C GLU A 24 -5.48 -0.08 15.68
N SER A 25 -6.74 -0.17 15.24
CA SER A 25 -7.81 0.80 15.49
C SER A 25 -8.85 0.18 16.41
N GLU A 26 -9.39 0.96 17.35
CA GLU A 26 -10.52 0.52 18.18
C GLU A 26 -11.76 0.18 17.35
N GLU A 27 -11.97 0.87 16.21
CA GLU A 27 -13.13 0.66 15.34
C GLU A 27 -12.83 -0.31 14.19
N ALA A 28 -11.69 -0.15 13.52
CA ALA A 28 -11.35 -0.94 12.34
C ALA A 28 -10.53 -2.19 12.65
N GLY A 29 -10.07 -2.40 13.89
CA GLY A 29 -9.23 -3.53 14.26
C GLY A 29 -7.81 -3.46 13.69
N ILE A 30 -7.18 -4.62 13.51
CA ILE A 30 -5.77 -4.73 13.10
C ILE A 30 -5.54 -4.14 11.71
N MET A 31 -4.56 -3.23 11.61
CA MET A 31 -4.16 -2.57 10.37
C MET A 31 -2.83 -3.09 9.84
N LEU A 32 -1.81 -3.18 10.70
CA LEU A 32 -0.45 -3.53 10.30
C LEU A 32 0.16 -4.55 11.27
N VAL A 33 0.70 -5.63 10.72
CA VAL A 33 1.39 -6.69 11.47
C VAL A 33 2.70 -7.03 10.78
N VAL A 34 3.74 -7.29 11.56
CA VAL A 34 5.01 -7.83 11.07
C VAL A 34 5.28 -9.19 11.71
N SER A 35 5.92 -10.11 10.99
CA SER A 35 6.47 -11.31 11.61
C SER A 35 7.68 -10.96 12.47
N LYS A 36 7.95 -11.73 13.53
CA LYS A 36 9.10 -11.48 14.42
C LYS A 36 10.46 -11.45 13.71
N ASP A 37 10.59 -12.19 12.61
CA ASP A 37 11.80 -12.19 11.76
C ASP A 37 11.89 -10.97 10.82
N GLY A 38 10.88 -10.10 10.80
CA GLY A 38 10.81 -8.92 9.94
C GLY A 38 10.55 -9.21 8.46
N ARG A 39 10.41 -10.49 8.06
CA ARG A 39 10.37 -10.88 6.64
C ARG A 39 8.99 -10.80 6.01
N ARG A 40 7.94 -10.81 6.82
CA ARG A 40 6.54 -10.76 6.37
C ARG A 40 5.88 -9.55 6.99
N ILE A 41 5.29 -8.71 6.16
CA ILE A 41 4.50 -7.56 6.56
C ILE A 41 3.10 -7.75 6.00
N PHE A 42 2.10 -7.60 6.85
CA PHE A 42 0.70 -7.74 6.52
C PHE A 42 0.04 -6.38 6.71
N SER A 43 -0.48 -5.80 5.64
CA SER A 43 -1.33 -4.62 5.68
C SER A 43 -2.76 -5.06 5.39
N MET A 44 -3.62 -4.93 6.39
CA MET A 44 -5.04 -5.26 6.30
C MET A 44 -5.85 -4.06 5.78
N ALA A 45 -5.21 -2.89 5.75
CA ALA A 45 -5.74 -1.62 5.26
C ALA A 45 -5.32 -1.34 3.83
N HIS A 46 -6.18 -0.59 3.17
CA HIS A 46 -5.86 0.10 1.94
C HIS A 46 -5.26 1.49 2.22
N ALA A 47 -4.00 1.53 2.66
CA ALA A 47 -3.27 2.78 2.90
C ALA A 47 -2.89 3.47 1.59
N GLU A 48 -2.71 2.71 0.52
CA GLU A 48 -2.33 3.11 -0.83
C GLU A 48 -3.43 3.82 -1.61
N TYR A 49 -4.68 3.73 -1.15
CA TYR A 49 -5.82 4.31 -1.86
C TYR A 49 -5.65 5.80 -2.11
N ASP A 50 -5.99 6.21 -3.33
CA ASP A 50 -6.12 7.61 -3.70
C ASP A 50 -7.35 8.23 -3.04
N ARG A 51 -7.39 9.57 -3.05
CA ARG A 51 -8.48 10.36 -2.44
C ARG A 51 -9.85 9.88 -2.86
N LEU A 52 -10.02 9.44 -4.11
CA LEU A 52 -11.33 9.13 -4.71
C LEU A 52 -11.66 7.64 -4.75
N THR A 53 -10.79 6.75 -4.27
CA THR A 53 -11.02 5.29 -4.44
C THR A 53 -12.29 4.81 -3.73
N LEU A 54 -12.51 5.22 -2.47
CA LEU A 54 -13.74 4.85 -1.73
C LEU A 54 -14.98 5.55 -2.30
N ASP A 55 -14.82 6.72 -2.91
CA ASP A 55 -15.90 7.46 -3.58
C ASP A 55 -16.40 6.68 -4.80
N HIS A 56 -15.46 6.18 -5.60
CA HIS A 56 -15.77 5.33 -6.73
C HIS A 56 -16.41 4.00 -6.29
N GLU A 57 -15.93 3.37 -5.21
CA GLU A 57 -16.58 2.17 -4.66
C GLU A 57 -18.03 2.44 -4.24
N TYR A 58 -18.26 3.51 -3.48
CA TYR A 58 -19.57 3.90 -2.99
C TYR A 58 -20.55 4.20 -4.14
N LYS A 59 -20.13 5.04 -5.10
CA LYS A 59 -20.96 5.41 -6.25
C LYS A 59 -21.25 4.23 -7.17
N ARG A 60 -20.25 3.40 -7.45
CA ARG A 60 -20.41 2.16 -8.24
C ARG A 60 -21.45 1.24 -7.60
N ASP A 61 -21.42 1.09 -6.28
CA ASP A 61 -22.34 0.19 -5.59
C ASP A 61 -23.77 0.76 -5.56
N LEU A 62 -23.94 2.09 -5.42
CA LEU A 62 -25.23 2.76 -5.61
C LEU A 62 -25.80 2.58 -7.03
N GLU A 63 -24.96 2.74 -8.05
CA GLU A 63 -25.36 2.55 -9.47
C GLU A 63 -25.85 1.13 -9.77
N LYS A 64 -25.33 0.14 -9.03
CA LYS A 64 -25.80 -1.25 -9.09
C LYS A 64 -27.11 -1.51 -8.35
N GLY A 65 -27.70 -0.48 -7.73
CA GLY A 65 -28.88 -0.61 -6.88
C GLY A 65 -28.60 -1.29 -5.54
N LEU A 66 -27.34 -1.34 -5.10
CA LEU A 66 -27.00 -1.80 -3.77
C LEU A 66 -27.24 -0.67 -2.76
N HIS A 67 -27.21 -1.03 -1.47
CA HIS A 67 -27.38 -0.09 -0.37
C HIS A 67 -26.10 -0.02 0.49
N PRO A 68 -24.96 0.43 -0.07
CA PRO A 68 -23.73 0.60 0.69
C PRO A 68 -23.92 1.65 1.78
N LYS A 69 -23.27 1.47 2.93
CA LYS A 69 -23.14 2.52 3.93
C LYS A 69 -22.15 3.57 3.43
N LEU A 70 -22.32 4.81 3.89
CA LEU A 70 -21.33 5.85 3.63
C LEU A 70 -19.97 5.44 4.22
N PRO A 71 -18.86 5.67 3.50
CA PRO A 71 -17.52 5.50 4.05
C PRO A 71 -17.34 6.41 5.28
N VAL A 72 -17.01 5.80 6.41
CA VAL A 72 -16.88 6.50 7.70
C VAL A 72 -15.67 7.44 7.69
N ASN A 73 -15.83 8.64 8.26
CA ASN A 73 -14.77 9.66 8.39
C ASN A 73 -14.12 10.09 7.05
N TYR A 74 -14.84 9.94 5.93
CA TYR A 74 -14.31 10.16 4.59
C TYR A 74 -14.81 11.48 3.97
N TYR A 75 -16.14 11.67 3.92
CA TYR A 75 -16.75 12.88 3.40
C TYR A 75 -16.88 13.96 4.50
N PRO A 76 -16.64 15.24 4.19
CA PRO A 76 -17.01 16.32 5.10
C PRO A 76 -18.50 16.30 5.42
N GLU A 77 -18.87 16.27 6.71
CA GLU A 77 -20.27 16.25 7.17
C GLU A 77 -21.09 15.06 6.62
N ASP A 78 -20.42 13.95 6.28
CA ASP A 78 -21.02 12.76 5.70
C ASP A 78 -21.81 13.03 4.39
N ASP A 79 -21.45 14.09 3.66
CA ASP A 79 -22.07 14.46 2.39
C ASP A 79 -21.26 13.94 1.18
N PRO A 80 -21.76 12.93 0.43
CA PRO A 80 -21.05 12.32 -0.71
C PRO A 80 -20.97 13.22 -1.95
N THR A 81 -21.58 14.40 -1.93
CA THR A 81 -21.43 15.40 -3.00
C THR A 81 -20.20 16.28 -2.80
N ARG A 82 -19.62 16.27 -1.59
CA ARG A 82 -18.44 17.05 -1.23
C ARG A 82 -17.15 16.30 -1.53
N GLU A 83 -16.06 17.03 -1.76
CA GLU A 83 -14.75 16.42 -1.98
C GLU A 83 -14.29 15.65 -0.73
N PRO A 84 -13.90 14.35 -0.86
CA PRO A 84 -13.41 13.57 0.27
C PRO A 84 -12.14 14.12 0.90
N ARG A 85 -12.01 13.94 2.22
CA ARG A 85 -10.79 14.29 2.95
C ARG A 85 -9.67 13.31 2.61
N LEU A 86 -8.47 13.82 2.37
CA LEU A 86 -7.27 12.99 2.19
C LEU A 86 -6.43 12.97 3.48
N SER A 87 -6.93 12.28 4.50
CA SER A 87 -6.32 12.28 5.85
C SER A 87 -5.21 11.24 6.06
N TRP A 88 -5.07 10.25 5.17
CA TRP A 88 -4.14 9.11 5.36
C TRP A 88 -2.85 9.17 4.56
N ARG A 89 -2.71 10.12 3.61
CA ARG A 89 -1.59 10.13 2.65
C ARG A 89 -0.21 10.18 3.33
N ALA A 90 -0.07 10.96 4.40
CA ALA A 90 1.19 11.06 5.14
C ALA A 90 1.62 9.68 5.69
N HIS A 91 0.69 8.95 6.32
CA HIS A 91 0.95 7.62 6.88
C HIS A 91 1.26 6.59 5.80
N CYS A 92 0.56 6.65 4.66
CA CYS A 92 0.86 5.82 3.50
C CYS A 92 2.31 6.01 3.02
N ASN A 93 2.72 7.26 2.81
CA ASN A 93 4.09 7.57 2.39
C ASN A 93 5.11 7.03 3.40
N THR A 94 4.89 7.29 4.69
CA THR A 94 5.77 6.79 5.76
C THR A 94 5.85 5.26 5.76
N LEU A 95 4.73 4.55 5.60
CA LEU A 95 4.70 3.09 5.57
C LEU A 95 5.58 2.54 4.46
N TYR A 96 5.39 3.00 3.22
CA TYR A 96 6.14 2.48 2.08
C TYR A 96 7.61 2.91 2.09
N THR A 97 7.91 4.15 2.50
CA THR A 97 9.30 4.61 2.66
C THR A 97 10.04 3.77 3.70
N ASN A 98 9.43 3.54 4.87
CA ASN A 98 10.05 2.74 5.92
C ASN A 98 10.22 1.28 5.50
N TRP A 99 9.22 0.71 4.82
CA TRP A 99 9.30 -0.64 4.31
C TRP A 99 10.47 -0.81 3.34
N ILE A 100 10.57 0.04 2.31
CA ILE A 100 11.64 -0.04 1.32
C ILE A 100 13.01 0.16 1.98
N ASN A 101 13.15 1.15 2.84
CA ASN A 101 14.45 1.49 3.41
C ASN A 101 14.93 0.46 4.43
N TYR A 102 14.09 0.11 5.40
CA TYR A 102 14.52 -0.66 6.57
C TYR A 102 14.28 -2.16 6.43
N TYR A 103 13.24 -2.57 5.70
CA TYR A 103 12.86 -3.99 5.59
C TYR A 103 13.25 -4.62 4.26
N VAL A 104 13.45 -3.83 3.19
CA VAL A 104 13.91 -4.34 1.90
C VAL A 104 15.40 -4.05 1.70
N TYR A 105 15.78 -2.78 1.62
CA TYR A 105 17.11 -2.36 1.22
C TYR A 105 18.19 -2.72 2.26
N GLN A 106 18.04 -2.26 3.51
CA GLN A 106 19.04 -2.53 4.55
C GLN A 106 19.08 -4.00 5.00
N ALA A 107 17.94 -4.70 4.91
CA ALA A 107 17.84 -6.10 5.32
C ALA A 107 18.35 -7.08 4.26
N THR A 108 18.59 -6.63 3.03
CA THR A 108 19.07 -7.48 1.94
C THR A 108 20.56 -7.21 1.69
N PRO A 109 21.46 -8.14 2.01
CA PRO A 109 22.86 -8.02 1.62
C PRO A 109 22.96 -7.89 0.10
N TYR A 110 23.60 -6.83 -0.37
CA TYR A 110 23.88 -6.62 -1.78
C TYR A 110 25.29 -6.07 -1.94
N GLN A 111 25.93 -6.38 -3.06
CA GLN A 111 27.19 -5.75 -3.43
C GLN A 111 26.93 -4.55 -4.34
N TRP A 112 27.62 -3.44 -4.07
CA TRP A 112 27.58 -2.29 -4.96
C TRP A 112 28.07 -2.71 -6.36
N GLY A 113 27.26 -2.46 -7.40
CA GLY A 113 27.56 -2.87 -8.79
C GLY A 113 27.01 -4.23 -9.22
N GLN A 114 26.39 -5.01 -8.32
CA GLN A 114 25.84 -6.35 -8.62
C GLN A 114 24.64 -6.32 -9.59
N ILE A 115 23.98 -5.17 -9.73
CA ILE A 115 22.87 -4.94 -10.68
C ILE A 115 23.34 -4.99 -12.14
N LEU A 116 24.65 -4.90 -12.38
CA LEU A 116 25.19 -4.90 -13.72
C LEU A 116 26.22 -6.03 -13.89
N ASP A 117 25.75 -7.28 -13.90
CA ASP A 117 26.39 -8.32 -14.72
C ASP A 117 26.58 -7.74 -16.12
N GLU A 118 27.81 -7.80 -16.63
CA GLU A 118 28.21 -7.34 -17.95
C GLU A 118 27.23 -7.79 -19.05
N LYS A 119 26.67 -9.01 -18.93
CA LYS A 119 25.62 -9.51 -19.84
C LYS A 119 24.34 -8.69 -19.80
N ARG A 120 23.83 -8.36 -18.61
CA ARG A 120 22.60 -7.56 -18.45
C ARG A 120 22.82 -6.11 -18.84
N ARG A 121 24.01 -5.58 -18.55
CA ARG A 121 24.46 -4.26 -19.00
C ARG A 121 24.46 -4.18 -20.52
N ASN A 122 25.09 -5.15 -21.20
CA ASN A 122 25.14 -5.23 -22.66
C ASN A 122 23.75 -5.43 -23.28
N ALA A 123 22.89 -6.27 -22.70
CA ALA A 123 21.53 -6.50 -23.21
C ALA A 123 20.63 -5.24 -23.11
N ALA A 124 20.79 -4.42 -22.06
CA ALA A 124 20.05 -3.17 -21.91
C ALA A 124 20.52 -2.09 -22.90
N THR A 125 21.82 -2.04 -23.23
CA THR A 125 22.38 -1.07 -24.17
C THR A 125 22.01 -1.37 -25.63
N ILE A 126 21.83 -2.64 -25.99
CA ILE A 126 21.55 -3.06 -27.38
C ILE A 126 20.14 -2.67 -27.85
N ASN A 127 19.17 -2.46 -26.95
CA ASN A 127 17.75 -2.31 -27.33
C ASN A 127 17.09 -0.96 -26.98
N LEU A 128 17.80 0.01 -26.40
CA LEU A 128 17.15 1.25 -25.91
C LEU A 128 17.63 2.56 -26.56
N THR A 129 18.68 2.55 -27.37
CA THR A 129 19.11 3.76 -28.09
C THR A 129 19.81 3.38 -29.39
N GLU A 130 19.05 3.22 -30.47
CA GLU A 130 19.55 3.68 -31.76
C GLU A 130 19.56 5.22 -31.66
N ARG A 131 20.75 5.78 -31.53
CA ARG A 131 20.95 7.21 -31.82
C ARG A 131 20.59 7.34 -33.30
N LEU A 132 19.46 7.96 -33.61
CA LEU A 132 19.20 8.43 -34.98
C LEU A 132 20.41 9.29 -35.33
N SER A 133 21.24 8.79 -36.24
CA SER A 133 22.44 9.48 -36.71
C SER A 133 22.05 10.83 -37.27
N ASP A 134 22.90 11.81 -37.00
CA ASP A 134 22.77 13.21 -37.39
C ASP A 134 22.55 13.36 -38.90
N ASP A 135 21.30 13.52 -39.33
CA ASP A 135 20.92 14.14 -40.60
C ASP A 135 20.35 15.54 -40.30
N PHE A 136 21.25 16.50 -40.07
CA PHE A 136 21.10 17.93 -40.35
C PHE A 136 22.47 18.57 -40.58
#